data_AF-A0A4Q9LYJ5-F1
#
_entry.id   AF-A0A4Q9LYJ5-F1
#
_cell.length_a   1.000
_cell.length_b   1.000
_cell.length_c   1.000
_cell.angle_alpha   90.00
_cell.angle_beta   90.00
_cell.angle_gamma   90.00
#
_symmetry.space_group_name_H-M   'P 1'
#
loop_
_entity.id
_entity.type
_entity.pdbx_description
1 polymer ?
#
loop_
_entity_poly.entity_id
_entity_poly.type
_entity_poly.pdbx_seq_one_letter_code
_entity_poly.pdbx_strand_id
1 'polypeptide(L)'
;MKIIKSVVKFLTRSDVYIFLNQSVPTKDQTTETLRYNVLEYCSDSLPKDRIEYIVEQLKNKNLMEIEIYMLIDQPPKSLLDLQLIIEEMEERYSEEELHQILMLFRMDL
;
A
#
# COMPACT_ATOMS: atom_id res chain seq x y z
N MET A 1 -22.92 12.09 15.44
CA MET A 1 -21.65 11.37 15.67
C MET A 1 -20.61 12.37 16.14
N LYS A 2 -19.85 12.11 17.21
CA LYS A 2 -18.72 12.95 17.65
C LYS A 2 -17.44 12.12 17.52
N ILE A 3 -16.44 12.64 16.81
CA ILE A 3 -15.13 11.98 16.68
C ILE A 3 -14.34 12.26 17.97
N ILE A 4 -13.98 11.20 18.69
CA ILE A 4 -13.34 11.29 20.01
C ILE A 4 -11.82 11.46 19.88
N LYS A 5 -11.21 10.79 18.90
CA LYS A 5 -9.77 10.87 18.61
C LYS A 5 -9.54 10.59 17.13
N SER A 6 -8.91 11.52 16.43
CA SER A 6 -8.40 11.30 15.08
C SER A 6 -6.96 10.83 15.19
N VAL A 7 -6.67 9.62 14.73
CA VAL A 7 -5.30 9.10 14.59
C VAL A 7 -5.06 8.91 13.11
N VAL A 8 -3.99 9.53 12.59
CA VAL A 8 -3.54 9.28 11.23
C VAL A 8 -2.73 7.99 11.27
N LYS A 9 -3.33 6.91 10.78
CA LYS A 9 -2.64 5.64 10.53
C LYS A 9 -2.98 5.24 9.10
N PHE A 10 -1.94 4.96 8.31
CA PHE A 10 -2.13 4.45 6.97
C PHE A 10 -2.50 2.96 7.03
N LEU A 11 -3.46 2.58 6.19
CA LEU A 11 -3.88 1.20 5.98
C LEU A 11 -3.68 0.90 4.50
N THR A 12 -3.01 -0.22 4.22
CA THR A 12 -2.87 -0.73 2.85
C THR A 12 -4.18 -1.38 2.40
N ARG A 13 -4.33 -1.59 1.10
CA ARG A 13 -5.42 -2.42 0.52
C ARG A 13 -5.43 -3.83 1.14
N SER A 14 -4.27 -4.38 1.45
CA SER A 14 -4.13 -5.70 2.10
C SER A 14 -4.68 -5.69 3.54
N ASP A 15 -4.38 -4.64 4.32
CA ASP A 15 -4.95 -4.48 5.67
C ASP A 15 -6.48 -4.43 5.63
N VAL A 16 -7.03 -3.67 4.69
CA VAL A 16 -8.48 -3.54 4.50
C VAL A 16 -9.09 -4.87 4.05
N TYR A 17 -8.46 -5.57 3.12
CA TYR A 17 -8.91 -6.87 2.63
C TYR A 17 -8.99 -7.91 3.76
N ILE A 18 -7.94 -8.01 4.57
CA ILE A 18 -7.87 -8.92 5.71
C ILE A 18 -8.96 -8.56 6.74
N PHE A 19 -9.09 -7.27 7.07
CA PHE A 19 -10.08 -6.80 8.02
C PHE A 19 -11.52 -7.13 7.58
N LEU A 20 -11.87 -6.85 6.32
CA LEU A 20 -13.22 -7.08 5.82
C LEU A 20 -13.54 -8.57 5.65
N ASN A 21 -12.55 -9.42 5.32
CA ASN A 21 -12.75 -10.87 5.27
C ASN A 21 -12.95 -11.50 6.66
N GLN A 22 -12.41 -10.89 7.71
CA GLN A 22 -12.61 -11.32 9.10
C GLN A 22 -13.87 -10.71 9.74
N SER A 23 -14.49 -9.73 9.08
CA SER A 23 -15.70 -9.07 9.57
C SER A 23 -16.93 -9.96 9.44
N VAL A 24 -17.87 -9.83 10.39
CA VAL A 24 -19.12 -10.60 10.36
C VAL A 24 -20.09 -9.92 9.38
N PRO A 25 -20.67 -10.67 8.42
CA PRO A 25 -21.70 -10.13 7.55
C PRO A 25 -22.87 -9.54 8.33
N THR A 26 -23.32 -8.38 7.89
CA THR A 26 -24.45 -7.66 8.47
C THR A 26 -25.74 -7.94 7.69
N LYS A 27 -26.89 -7.65 8.30
CA LYS A 27 -28.19 -7.70 7.60
C LYS A 27 -28.49 -6.43 6.78
N ASP A 28 -27.66 -5.40 6.93
CA ASP A 28 -27.83 -4.12 6.25
C ASP A 28 -27.29 -4.23 4.82
N GLN A 29 -28.19 -4.13 3.83
CA GLN A 29 -27.83 -4.34 2.42
C GLN A 29 -26.79 -3.33 1.93
N THR A 30 -26.90 -2.06 2.33
CA THR A 30 -25.95 -1.03 1.92
C THR A 30 -24.55 -1.32 2.43
N THR A 31 -24.43 -1.73 3.70
CA THR A 31 -23.15 -2.14 4.31
C THR A 31 -22.57 -3.36 3.60
N GLU A 32 -23.39 -4.37 3.27
CA GLU A 32 -22.91 -5.55 2.55
C GLU A 32 -22.47 -5.25 1.11
N THR A 33 -23.18 -4.39 0.39
CA THR A 33 -22.76 -3.94 -0.94
C THR A 33 -21.43 -3.21 -0.88
N LEU A 34 -21.25 -2.32 0.10
CA LEU A 34 -19.98 -1.61 0.29
C LEU A 34 -18.85 -2.60 0.62
N ARG A 35 -19.10 -3.53 1.55
CA ARG A 35 -18.12 -4.56 1.93
C ARG A 35 -17.69 -5.40 0.73
N TYR A 36 -18.64 -5.85 -0.08
CA TYR A 36 -18.36 -6.64 -1.28
C TYR A 36 -17.49 -5.86 -2.29
N ASN A 37 -17.89 -4.63 -2.64
CA ASN A 37 -17.17 -3.82 -3.61
C ASN A 37 -15.73 -3.49 -3.15
N VAL A 38 -15.54 -3.21 -1.86
CA VAL A 38 -14.21 -2.92 -1.30
C VAL A 38 -13.35 -4.19 -1.27
N LEU A 39 -13.93 -5.35 -0.92
CA LEU A 39 -13.22 -6.63 -1.00
C LEU A 39 -12.77 -6.96 -2.42
N GLU A 40 -13.65 -6.75 -3.41
CA GLU A 40 -13.31 -6.94 -4.83
C GLU A 40 -12.17 -6.02 -5.25
N TYR A 41 -12.25 -4.72 -4.91
CA TYR A 41 -11.21 -3.74 -5.19
C TYR A 41 -9.85 -4.05 -4.52
N CYS A 42 -9.85 -4.71 -3.36
CA CYS A 42 -8.61 -5.06 -2.64
C CYS A 42 -8.12 -6.49 -2.92
N SER A 43 -8.79 -7.25 -3.78
CA SER A 43 -8.53 -8.68 -3.99
C SER A 43 -7.17 -9.00 -4.63
N ASP A 44 -6.61 -8.07 -5.40
CA ASP A 44 -5.29 -8.11 -6.04
C ASP A 44 -4.19 -7.43 -5.22
N SER A 45 -4.47 -7.08 -3.95
CA SER A 45 -3.45 -6.50 -3.07
C SER A 45 -2.31 -7.47 -2.78
N LEU A 46 -1.12 -6.92 -2.50
CA LEU A 46 0.04 -7.73 -2.16
C LEU A 46 -0.22 -8.54 -0.88
N PRO A 47 0.27 -9.80 -0.81
CA PRO A 47 0.26 -10.59 0.41
C PRO A 47 0.93 -9.87 1.58
N LYS A 48 0.42 -10.08 2.80
CA LYS A 48 0.88 -9.33 3.98
C LYS A 48 2.35 -9.53 4.31
N ASP A 49 2.83 -10.76 4.21
CA ASP A 49 4.25 -11.12 4.36
C ASP A 49 5.14 -10.41 3.33
N ARG A 50 4.66 -10.30 2.08
CA ARG A 50 5.34 -9.55 1.03
C ARG A 50 5.41 -8.05 1.35
N ILE A 51 4.33 -7.49 1.87
CA ILE A 51 4.25 -6.10 2.32
C ILE A 51 5.25 -5.84 3.46
N GLU A 52 5.25 -6.68 4.49
CA GLU A 52 6.15 -6.54 5.64
C GLU A 52 7.62 -6.53 5.21
N TYR A 53 7.99 -7.43 4.30
CA TYR A 53 9.33 -7.46 3.70
C TYR A 53 9.66 -6.16 2.95
N ILE A 54 8.78 -5.70 2.04
CA ILE A 54 9.02 -4.49 1.25
C ILE A 54 9.16 -3.27 2.16
N VAL A 55 8.28 -3.12 3.15
CA VAL A 55 8.34 -2.04 4.13
C VAL A 55 9.68 -2.01 4.86
N GLU A 56 10.19 -3.18 5.30
CA GLU A 56 11.48 -3.27 5.96
C GLU A 56 12.63 -2.80 5.05
N GLN A 57 12.62 -3.20 3.78
CA GLN A 57 13.63 -2.78 2.80
C GLN A 57 13.56 -1.28 2.48
N LEU A 58 12.37 -0.70 2.43
CA LEU A 58 12.16 0.71 2.08
C LEU A 58 12.43 1.67 3.24
N LYS A 59 12.27 1.23 4.50
CA LYS A 59 12.53 2.07 5.70
C LYS A 59 13.93 2.68 5.74
N ASN A 60 14.91 1.99 5.18
CA ASN A 60 16.30 2.46 5.16
C ASN A 60 16.65 3.29 3.91
N LYS A 61 15.68 3.56 3.03
CA LYS A 61 15.87 4.28 1.76
C LYS A 61 15.36 5.73 1.80
N ASN A 62 15.27 6.35 2.98
CA ASN A 62 14.88 7.77 3.12
C ASN A 62 13.55 8.15 2.41
N LEU A 63 12.61 7.20 2.35
CA LEU A 63 11.26 7.42 1.85
C LEU A 63 10.37 7.92 2.98
N MET A 64 9.44 8.83 2.65
CA MET A 64 8.37 9.21 3.56
C MET A 64 7.42 8.03 3.75
N GLU A 65 6.78 7.95 4.92
CA GLU A 65 5.84 6.87 5.22
C GLU A 65 4.74 6.78 4.16
N ILE A 66 4.14 7.91 3.76
CA ILE A 66 3.10 7.94 2.72
C ILE A 66 3.60 7.39 1.37
N GLU A 67 4.83 7.68 0.97
CA GLU A 67 5.42 7.17 -0.28
C GLU A 67 5.52 5.65 -0.24
N ILE A 68 5.95 5.09 0.90
CA ILE A 68 6.03 3.64 1.12
C ILE A 68 4.65 3.00 0.96
N TYR A 69 3.62 3.56 1.61
CA TYR A 69 2.25 3.03 1.50
C TYR A 69 1.69 3.15 0.08
N MET A 70 1.96 4.25 -0.63
CA MET A 70 1.55 4.43 -2.01
C MET A 70 2.24 3.44 -2.96
N LEU A 71 3.55 3.19 -2.79
CA LEU A 71 4.29 2.20 -3.57
C LEU A 71 3.76 0.77 -3.35
N ILE A 72 3.29 0.46 -2.13
CA ILE A 72 2.71 -0.84 -1.81
C ILE A 72 1.33 -1.02 -2.47
N ASP A 73 0.47 -0.01 -2.37
CA ASP A 73 -0.88 -0.07 -2.92
C ASP A 73 -0.90 0.07 -4.45
N GLN A 74 0.12 0.72 -5.02
CA GLN A 74 0.36 0.89 -6.45
C GLN A 74 1.80 0.45 -6.80
N PRO A 75 2.07 -0.86 -6.89
CA PRO A 75 3.39 -1.40 -7.19
C PRO A 75 3.97 -0.82 -8.48
N PRO A 76 5.12 -0.12 -8.43
CA PRO A 76 5.73 0.51 -9.60
C PRO A 76 6.26 -0.55 -10.57
N LYS A 77 6.04 -0.32 -11.87
CA LYS A 77 6.53 -1.20 -12.94
C LYS A 77 7.70 -0.57 -13.69
N SER A 78 7.88 0.74 -13.57
CA SER A 78 8.89 1.54 -14.24
C SER A 78 9.38 2.69 -13.35
N LEU A 79 10.45 3.37 -13.75
CA LEU A 79 10.91 4.60 -13.09
C LEU A 79 9.88 5.74 -13.19
N LEU A 80 9.05 5.74 -14.23
CA LEU A 80 7.96 6.72 -14.36
C LEU A 80 6.93 6.56 -13.24
N ASP A 81 6.62 5.32 -12.85
CA ASP A 81 5.69 5.06 -11.75
C ASP A 81 6.27 5.54 -10.41
N LEU A 82 7.60 5.41 -10.22
CA LEU A 82 8.28 5.96 -9.04
C LEU A 82 8.17 7.49 -9.00
N GLN A 83 8.32 8.17 -10.13
CA GLN A 83 8.24 9.64 -10.22
C GLN A 83 6.87 10.19 -9.86
N LEU A 84 5.81 9.40 -10.05
CA LEU A 84 4.44 9.79 -9.67
C LEU A 84 4.22 9.75 -8.15
N ILE A 85 5.09 9.06 -7.40
CA ILE A 85 4.92 8.81 -5.96
C ILE A 85 6.01 9.52 -5.14
N ILE A 86 7.26 9.46 -5.61
CA ILE A 86 8.43 10.00 -4.91
C ILE A 86 8.69 11.42 -5.41
N GLU A 87 8.42 12.40 -4.56
CA GLU A 87 8.68 13.81 -4.88
C GLU A 87 10.18 14.05 -5.05
N GLU A 88 10.55 14.83 -6.07
CA GLU A 88 11.94 15.22 -6.38
C GLU A 88 12.91 14.01 -6.43
N MET A 89 12.43 12.87 -6.97
CA MET A 89 13.17 11.60 -6.90
C MET A 89 14.58 11.66 -7.49
N GLU A 90 14.78 12.45 -8.55
CA GLU A 90 16.08 12.61 -9.24
C GLU A 90 17.09 13.39 -8.40
N GLU A 91 16.62 14.20 -7.44
CA GLU A 91 17.48 14.94 -6.51
C GLU A 91 17.80 14.12 -5.26
N ARG A 92 16.88 13.22 -4.87
CA ARG A 92 16.98 12.41 -3.65
C ARG A 92 17.74 11.09 -3.84
N TYR A 93 17.76 10.56 -5.06
CA TYR A 93 18.27 9.22 -5.34
C TYR A 93 19.12 9.18 -6.60
N SER A 94 20.13 8.32 -6.58
CA SER A 94 20.81 7.89 -7.79
C SER A 94 19.93 6.93 -8.62
N GLU A 95 20.23 6.83 -9.93
CA GLU A 95 19.54 5.89 -10.82
C GLU A 95 19.63 4.44 -10.33
N GLU A 96 20.76 4.05 -9.76
CA GLU A 96 20.98 2.72 -9.17
C GLU A 96 20.07 2.47 -7.96
N GLU A 97 19.93 3.46 -7.07
CA GLU A 97 19.04 3.35 -5.90
C GLU A 97 17.57 3.24 -6.32
N LEU A 98 17.15 4.00 -7.34
CA LEU A 98 15.80 3.92 -7.90
C LEU A 98 15.54 2.54 -8.53
N HIS A 99 16.52 1.98 -9.24
CA HIS A 99 16.42 0.61 -9.76
C HIS A 99 16.30 -0.42 -8.64
N GLN A 100 17.03 -0.26 -7.54
CA GLN A 100 16.90 -1.14 -6.37
C GLN A 100 15.51 -1.06 -5.75
N ILE A 101 14.93 0.14 -5.60
CA ILE A 101 13.55 0.32 -5.14
C ILE A 101 12.59 -0.42 -6.07
N LEU A 102 12.74 -0.24 -7.38
CA LEU A 102 11.89 -0.89 -8.37
C LEU A 102 11.99 -2.42 -8.33
N MET A 103 13.19 -2.97 -8.12
CA MET A 103 13.40 -4.42 -8.04
C MET A 103 12.66 -5.08 -6.87
N LEU A 104 12.43 -4.36 -5.77
CA LEU A 104 11.67 -4.89 -4.64
C LEU A 104 10.26 -5.35 -5.03
N PHE A 105 9.67 -4.77 -6.08
CA PHE A 105 8.31 -5.06 -6.54
C PHE A 105 8.24 -6.05 -7.72
N ARG A 106 9.39 -6.37 -8.34
CA ARG A 106 9.45 -7.31 -9.49
C ARG A 106 9.83 -8.73 -9.12
N MET A 107 10.36 -8.96 -7.93
CA MET A 107 10.69 -10.31 -7.49
C MET A 107 9.39 -11.06 -7.15
N ASP A 108 9.13 -12.14 -7.88
CA ASP A 108 8.23 -13.19 -7.42
C ASP A 108 9.02 -13.99 -6.35
N LEU A 109 8.66 -13.84 -5.08
CA LEU A 109 9.16 -14.69 -3.99
C LEU A 109 8.18 -15.83 -3.75
#